data_AF-A0A4S4KU24-F1
#
_entry.id   AF-A0A4S4KU24-F1
#
_cell.length_a   1.000
_cell.length_b   1.000
_cell.length_c   1.000
_cell.angle_alpha   90.00
_cell.angle_beta   90.00
_cell.angle_gamma   90.00
#
_symmetry.space_group_name_H-M   'P 1'
#
loop_
_entity.id
_entity.type
_entity.pdbx_description
1 polymer ?
#
loop_
_entity_poly.entity_id
_entity_poly.type
_entity_poly.pdbx_seq_one_letter_code
_entity_poly.pdbx_strand_id
1 'polypeptide(L)'
;MKKVPEAVKKIIESENVVKCGVNIRNDGMKLYRDFGILPRNLVELGAFAHRADKTFKNTYSRTIVSLVRMTEKYLNQTVDKPAVRTGNWEVQPLSEEQIHYAANDAYSSLMIYKKLWELATDQLPQEESTQILKHYIDLRSEHSEGKLDRATSSASTARPTTASAVIKATASSDTGVVSPTSTAVLYSGAATPQQIKAYTLWHRDGMSLDDMCVALNAEKPVLRTTAITYVVKALEADDTLPFDIENLKAFALQDGRSWIRHRAWILQQKSRVRISE
;
A
#
# COMPACT_ATOMS: atom_id res chain seq x y z
N MET A 1 0.29 20.28 8.37
CA MET A 1 1.67 20.73 8.07
C MET A 1 1.58 21.91 7.11
N LYS A 2 2.36 22.98 7.31
CA LYS A 2 2.59 24.02 6.31
C LYS A 2 3.24 23.38 5.07
N LYS A 3 3.07 23.97 3.89
CA LYS A 3 3.60 23.48 2.58
C LYS A 3 5.00 22.84 2.71
N VAL A 4 5.25 21.75 2.00
CA VAL A 4 6.58 21.13 1.88
C VAL A 4 7.57 22.18 1.33
N PRO A 5 8.76 22.34 1.92
CA PRO A 5 9.75 23.30 1.42
C PRO A 5 10.13 23.03 -0.04
N GLU A 6 10.23 24.10 -0.84
CA GLU A 6 10.47 24.00 -2.29
C GLU A 6 11.80 23.31 -2.63
N ALA A 7 12.84 23.52 -1.83
CA ALA A 7 14.12 22.84 -1.99
C ALA A 7 13.99 21.31 -1.84
N VAL A 8 13.21 20.86 -0.85
CA VAL A 8 12.93 19.43 -0.62
C VAL A 8 12.15 18.85 -1.79
N LYS A 9 11.11 19.57 -2.26
CA LYS A 9 10.34 19.18 -3.44
C LYS A 9 11.23 19.00 -4.66
N LYS A 10 12.10 19.98 -4.97
CA LYS A 10 13.04 19.92 -6.11
C LYS A 10 13.95 18.69 -6.06
N ILE A 11 14.44 18.32 -4.88
CA ILE A 11 15.29 17.13 -4.70
C ILE A 11 14.48 15.84 -4.96
N ILE A 12 13.28 15.75 -4.40
CA ILE A 12 12.42 14.57 -4.54
C ILE A 12 11.96 14.37 -6.00
N GLU A 13 11.63 15.46 -6.70
CA GLU A 13 11.16 15.43 -8.10
C GLU A 13 12.30 15.40 -9.13
N SER A 14 13.56 15.47 -8.72
CA SER A 14 14.71 15.38 -9.64
C SER A 14 14.95 13.95 -10.12
N GLU A 15 15.14 13.75 -11.43
CA GLU A 15 15.60 12.45 -11.96
C GLU A 15 17.09 12.20 -11.76
N ASN A 16 17.87 13.25 -11.53
CA ASN A 16 19.32 13.16 -11.38
C ASN A 16 19.74 12.84 -9.94
N VAL A 17 18.77 12.79 -9.02
CA VAL A 17 19.01 12.45 -7.61
C VAL A 17 18.32 11.15 -7.30
N VAL A 18 19.10 10.12 -6.95
CA VAL A 18 18.57 8.83 -6.50
C VAL A 18 17.91 8.98 -5.14
N LYS A 19 16.72 8.42 -4.98
CA LYS A 19 16.08 8.20 -3.68
C LYS A 19 15.98 6.70 -3.47
N CYS A 20 16.59 6.18 -2.41
CA CYS A 20 16.65 4.74 -2.15
C CYS A 20 15.98 4.39 -0.81
N GLY A 21 15.39 3.20 -0.75
CA GLY A 21 14.71 2.71 0.45
C GLY A 21 14.05 1.35 0.22
N VAL A 22 13.38 0.86 1.26
CA VAL A 22 12.59 -0.37 1.22
C VAL A 22 11.11 -0.04 1.08
N ASN A 23 10.45 -0.67 0.11
CA ASN A 23 9.06 -0.36 -0.26
C ASN A 23 8.85 1.12 -0.64
N ILE A 24 9.89 1.76 -1.16
CA ILE A 24 9.97 3.22 -1.35
C ILE A 24 8.92 3.75 -2.33
N ARG A 25 8.41 2.89 -3.22
CA ARG A 25 7.29 3.24 -4.10
C ARG A 25 6.09 3.72 -3.28
N ASN A 26 5.76 3.03 -2.19
CA ASN A 26 4.59 3.38 -1.37
C ASN A 26 4.78 4.72 -0.65
N ASP A 27 6.01 5.04 -0.23
CA ASP A 27 6.34 6.35 0.31
C ASP A 27 6.18 7.43 -0.77
N GLY A 28 6.61 7.14 -2.00
CA GLY A 28 6.40 8.05 -3.12
C GLY A 28 4.93 8.26 -3.47
N MET A 29 4.11 7.20 -3.46
CA MET A 29 2.65 7.29 -3.62
C MET A 29 2.02 8.15 -2.51
N LYS A 30 2.51 8.02 -1.27
CA LYS A 30 2.05 8.80 -0.14
C LYS A 30 2.40 10.28 -0.30
N LEU A 31 3.61 10.60 -0.76
CA LEU A 31 4.02 11.97 -1.08
C LEU A 31 3.14 12.60 -2.16
N TYR A 32 2.80 11.86 -3.21
CA TYR A 32 1.87 12.31 -4.24
C TYR A 32 0.48 12.56 -3.67
N ARG A 33 -0.09 11.58 -2.96
CA ARG A 33 -1.44 11.67 -2.40
C ARG A 33 -1.59 12.82 -1.40
N ASP A 34 -0.62 12.98 -0.51
CA ASP A 34 -0.74 13.90 0.63
C ASP A 34 -0.23 15.32 0.28
N PHE A 35 0.67 15.46 -0.70
CA PHE A 35 1.33 16.74 -1.02
C PHE A 35 1.41 17.09 -2.52
N GLY A 36 0.93 16.23 -3.42
CA GLY A 36 1.01 16.46 -4.88
C GLY A 36 2.43 16.43 -5.44
N ILE A 37 3.38 15.86 -4.70
CA ILE A 37 4.78 15.73 -5.13
C ILE A 37 4.89 14.48 -6.00
N LEU A 38 5.60 14.57 -7.12
CA LEU A 38 5.83 13.43 -8.02
C LEU A 38 7.30 12.98 -7.96
N PRO A 39 7.66 12.10 -7.00
CA PRO A 39 9.01 11.56 -6.91
C PRO A 39 9.47 10.88 -8.19
N ARG A 40 10.73 11.14 -8.56
CA ARG A 40 11.42 10.52 -9.69
C ARG A 40 12.64 9.77 -9.19
N ASN A 41 13.20 8.84 -9.98
CA ASN A 41 14.42 8.11 -9.62
C ASN A 41 14.36 7.46 -8.22
N LEU A 42 13.27 6.70 -7.95
CA LEU A 42 13.16 5.88 -6.75
C LEU A 42 13.81 4.49 -7.00
N VAL A 43 14.68 4.07 -6.08
CA VAL A 43 15.38 2.78 -6.07
C VAL A 43 14.83 1.92 -4.94
N GLU A 44 14.15 0.84 -5.32
CA GLU A 44 13.79 -0.23 -4.38
C GLU A 44 15.02 -1.08 -4.07
N LEU A 45 15.49 -1.04 -2.82
CA LEU A 45 16.75 -1.67 -2.42
C LEU A 45 16.75 -3.19 -2.62
N GLY A 46 15.66 -3.87 -2.29
CA GLY A 46 15.62 -5.33 -2.48
C GLY A 46 15.59 -5.71 -3.96
N ALA A 47 14.90 -4.93 -4.82
CA ALA A 47 14.94 -5.15 -6.26
C ALA A 47 16.34 -4.87 -6.85
N PHE A 48 17.05 -3.88 -6.32
CA PHE A 48 18.44 -3.62 -6.70
C PHE A 48 19.35 -4.78 -6.27
N ALA A 49 19.18 -5.30 -5.05
CA ALA A 49 19.95 -6.44 -4.54
C ALA A 49 19.77 -7.71 -5.40
N HIS A 50 18.56 -7.98 -5.90
CA HIS A 50 18.29 -9.08 -6.84
C HIS A 50 19.15 -9.02 -8.12
N ARG A 51 19.59 -7.83 -8.51
CA ARG A 51 20.41 -7.61 -9.72
C ARG A 51 21.89 -7.52 -9.39
N ALA A 52 22.23 -6.85 -8.28
CA ALA A 52 23.60 -6.57 -7.88
C ALA A 52 24.30 -7.75 -7.18
N ASP A 53 23.54 -8.61 -6.48
CA ASP A 53 24.09 -9.71 -5.68
C ASP A 53 23.49 -11.04 -6.10
N LYS A 54 24.29 -11.87 -6.76
CA LYS A 54 23.88 -13.20 -7.25
C LYS A 54 23.42 -14.14 -6.13
N THR A 55 23.93 -13.94 -4.91
CA THR A 55 23.55 -14.75 -3.74
C THR A 55 22.20 -14.33 -3.15
N PHE A 56 21.72 -13.11 -3.46
CA PHE A 56 20.51 -12.56 -2.84
C PHE A 56 19.28 -13.42 -3.13
N LYS A 57 19.16 -13.92 -4.37
CA LYS A 57 18.04 -14.78 -4.81
C LYS A 57 17.98 -16.11 -4.06
N ASN A 58 19.12 -16.61 -3.57
CA ASN A 58 19.18 -17.86 -2.81
C ASN A 58 18.56 -17.68 -1.42
N THR A 59 18.63 -16.48 -0.86
CA THR A 59 18.09 -16.17 0.47
C THR A 59 16.68 -15.57 0.40
N TYR A 60 16.42 -14.73 -0.60
CA TYR A 60 15.18 -13.94 -0.71
C TYR A 60 14.58 -14.04 -2.10
N SER A 61 13.43 -14.71 -2.21
CA SER A 61 12.69 -14.82 -3.46
C SER A 61 11.93 -13.54 -3.83
N ARG A 62 11.55 -12.71 -2.85
CA ARG A 62 10.82 -11.45 -3.06
C ARG A 62 11.77 -10.28 -3.27
N THR A 63 11.34 -9.28 -4.05
CA THR A 63 12.08 -8.04 -4.28
C THR A 63 11.89 -7.00 -3.18
N ILE A 64 10.84 -7.10 -2.37
CA ILE A 64 10.65 -6.27 -1.18
C ILE A 64 11.11 -7.07 0.03
N VAL A 65 12.21 -6.62 0.65
CA VAL A 65 12.82 -7.22 1.84
C VAL A 65 12.99 -6.14 2.89
N SER A 66 12.61 -6.41 4.13
CA SER A 66 12.65 -5.46 5.24
C SER A 66 14.04 -4.84 5.42
N LEU A 67 14.11 -3.55 5.79
CA LEU A 67 15.36 -2.85 6.01
C LEU A 67 16.28 -3.57 7.02
N VAL A 68 15.72 -4.07 8.13
CA VAL A 68 16.47 -4.88 9.13
C VAL A 68 17.25 -6.03 8.46
N ARG A 69 16.59 -6.87 7.66
CA ARG A 69 17.23 -8.00 6.96
C ARG A 69 18.27 -7.56 5.93
N MET A 70 18.04 -6.42 5.29
CA MET A 70 19.00 -5.85 4.34
C MET A 70 20.24 -5.33 5.08
N THR A 71 20.04 -4.66 6.21
CA THR A 71 21.10 -4.18 7.10
C THR A 71 21.92 -5.33 7.67
N GLU A 72 21.27 -6.40 8.14
CA GLU A 72 21.95 -7.61 8.61
C GLU A 72 22.83 -8.23 7.51
N LYS A 73 22.30 -8.38 6.30
CA LYS A 73 23.04 -9.00 5.19
C LYS A 73 24.20 -8.16 4.68
N TYR A 74 24.02 -6.84 4.56
CA TYR A 74 24.99 -5.97 3.85
C TYR A 74 25.88 -5.15 4.76
N LEU A 75 25.44 -4.85 5.99
CA LEU A 75 26.18 -4.03 6.95
C LEU A 75 26.68 -4.84 8.14
N ASN A 76 26.34 -6.14 8.25
CA ASN A 76 26.67 -7.02 9.39
C ASN A 76 26.24 -6.42 10.74
N GLN A 77 25.14 -5.67 10.75
CA GLN A 77 24.57 -5.06 11.94
C GLN A 77 23.25 -5.73 12.28
N THR A 78 23.13 -6.21 13.52
CA THR A 78 21.86 -6.69 14.06
C THR A 78 21.04 -5.47 14.47
N VAL A 79 19.84 -5.33 13.89
CA VAL A 79 18.92 -4.25 14.24
C VAL A 79 17.73 -4.87 14.96
N ASP A 80 17.66 -4.66 16.28
CA ASP A 80 16.47 -5.00 17.04
C ASP A 80 15.28 -4.21 16.51
N LYS A 81 14.13 -4.87 16.36
CA LYS A 81 12.91 -4.22 15.88
C LYS A 81 12.41 -3.25 16.96
N PRO A 82 12.60 -1.94 16.82
CA PRO A 82 12.35 -1.05 17.92
C PRO A 82 10.85 -0.72 17.97
N ALA A 83 10.29 -0.68 19.18
CA ALA A 83 8.87 -0.37 19.40
C ALA A 83 8.48 1.01 18.85
N VAL A 84 9.45 1.93 18.81
CA VAL A 84 9.33 3.29 18.26
C VAL A 84 8.80 3.31 16.82
N ARG A 85 9.05 2.26 16.02
CA ARG A 85 8.55 2.14 14.66
C ARG A 85 7.02 2.27 14.57
N THR A 86 6.30 1.75 15.57
CA THR A 86 4.83 1.79 15.65
C THR A 86 4.31 2.73 16.74
N GLY A 87 5.17 3.62 17.26
CA GLY A 87 4.79 4.62 18.26
C GLY A 87 3.96 5.77 17.70
N ASN A 88 3.61 6.73 18.56
CA ASN A 88 2.87 7.93 18.18
C ASN A 88 3.79 8.95 17.48
N TRP A 89 3.78 8.99 16.14
CA TRP A 89 4.55 9.94 15.33
C TRP A 89 3.90 11.32 15.17
N GLU A 90 2.71 11.53 15.74
CA GLU A 90 2.01 12.82 15.74
C GLU A 90 2.32 13.65 16.99
N VAL A 91 3.04 13.08 17.97
CA VAL A 91 3.45 13.78 19.19
C VAL A 91 4.38 14.96 18.86
N GLN A 92 4.23 16.06 19.59
CA GLN A 92 5.07 17.25 19.49
C GLN A 92 5.51 17.68 20.89
N PRO A 93 6.82 17.75 21.18
CA PRO A 93 7.95 17.38 20.32
C PRO A 93 8.09 15.86 20.12
N LEU A 94 8.82 15.45 19.09
CA LEU A 94 9.26 14.05 18.92
C LEU A 94 10.30 13.69 19.99
N SER A 95 10.34 12.42 20.39
CA SER A 95 11.38 11.92 21.30
C SER A 95 12.73 11.77 20.60
N GLU A 96 13.82 11.78 21.36
CA GLU A 96 15.16 11.50 20.83
C GLU A 96 15.21 10.12 20.15
N GLU A 97 14.54 9.11 20.71
CA GLU A 97 14.45 7.78 20.12
C GLU A 97 13.79 7.80 18.73
N GLN A 98 12.71 8.58 18.56
CA GLN A 98 12.04 8.75 17.26
C GLN A 98 12.95 9.44 16.24
N ILE A 99 13.65 10.50 16.66
CA ILE A 99 14.58 11.23 15.80
C ILE A 99 15.74 10.32 15.37
N HIS A 100 16.36 9.62 16.31
CA HIS A 100 17.44 8.69 16.03
C HIS A 100 17.00 7.53 15.14
N TYR A 101 15.83 6.95 15.39
CA TYR A 101 15.27 5.89 14.55
C TYR A 101 15.07 6.36 13.10
N ALA A 102 14.43 7.52 12.90
CA ALA A 102 14.20 8.06 11.57
C ALA A 102 15.52 8.39 10.83
N ALA A 103 16.52 8.93 11.54
CA ALA A 103 17.83 9.22 10.97
C ALA A 103 18.58 7.92 10.57
N ASN A 104 18.55 6.90 11.42
CA ASN A 104 19.19 5.62 11.18
C ASN A 104 18.56 4.87 9.99
N ASP A 105 17.22 4.85 9.88
CA ASP A 105 16.53 4.20 8.75
C ASP A 105 16.96 4.82 7.39
N ALA A 106 17.09 6.15 7.34
CA ALA A 106 17.58 6.86 6.16
C ALA A 106 19.06 6.56 5.88
N TYR A 107 19.91 6.58 6.91
CA TYR A 107 21.35 6.31 6.78
C TYR A 107 21.63 4.87 6.36
N SER A 108 20.98 3.88 6.98
CA SER A 108 21.11 2.46 6.60
C SER A 108 20.72 2.24 5.14
N SER A 109 19.63 2.87 4.68
CA SER A 109 19.21 2.77 3.27
C SER A 109 20.29 3.25 2.30
N LEU A 110 20.94 4.38 2.61
CA LEU A 110 22.06 4.91 1.83
C LEU A 110 23.28 3.97 1.84
N MET A 111 23.64 3.44 3.00
CA MET A 111 24.80 2.54 3.13
C MET A 111 24.58 1.22 2.40
N ILE A 112 23.37 0.66 2.45
CA ILE A 112 23.00 -0.53 1.67
C ILE A 112 23.07 -0.22 0.18
N TYR A 113 22.52 0.91 -0.27
CA TYR A 113 22.60 1.32 -1.67
C TYR A 113 24.05 1.38 -2.17
N LYS A 114 24.95 2.03 -1.41
CA LYS A 114 26.39 2.08 -1.72
C LYS A 114 27.00 0.69 -1.80
N LYS A 115 26.65 -0.20 -0.86
CA LYS A 115 27.19 -1.57 -0.86
C LYS A 115 26.73 -2.37 -2.07
N LEU A 116 25.45 -2.26 -2.44
CA LEU A 116 24.91 -2.89 -3.63
C LEU A 116 25.52 -2.31 -4.91
N TRP A 117 25.83 -1.01 -4.91
CA TRP A 117 26.53 -0.36 -6.02
C TRP A 117 27.93 -0.94 -6.23
N GLU A 118 28.72 -1.08 -5.16
CA GLU A 118 30.03 -1.75 -5.21
C GLU A 118 29.92 -3.17 -5.77
N LEU A 119 28.96 -3.97 -5.28
CA LEU A 119 28.76 -5.34 -5.77
C LEU A 119 28.37 -5.36 -7.26
N ALA A 120 27.54 -4.42 -7.70
CA ALA A 120 27.13 -4.31 -9.10
C ALA A 120 28.27 -3.84 -10.02
N THR A 121 29.23 -3.08 -9.53
CA THR A 121 30.41 -2.66 -10.32
C THR A 121 31.50 -3.72 -10.34
N ASP A 122 31.65 -4.48 -9.26
CA ASP A 122 32.69 -5.52 -9.16
C ASP A 122 32.30 -6.82 -9.89
N GLN A 123 30.99 -7.14 -9.93
CA GLN A 123 30.52 -8.44 -10.42
C GLN A 123 29.91 -8.42 -11.82
N LEU A 124 29.69 -7.25 -12.43
CA LEU A 124 28.98 -7.12 -13.71
C LEU A 124 29.79 -6.33 -14.74
N PRO A 125 29.69 -6.68 -16.04
CA PRO A 125 30.22 -5.85 -17.12
C PRO A 125 29.60 -4.44 -17.09
N GLN A 126 30.38 -3.43 -17.45
CA GLN A 126 30.02 -2.01 -17.32
C GLN A 126 28.69 -1.62 -18.00
N GLU A 127 28.33 -2.29 -19.10
CA GLU A 127 27.04 -2.09 -19.79
C GLU A 127 25.84 -2.58 -18.96
N GLU A 128 25.98 -3.69 -18.22
CA GLU A 128 24.94 -4.22 -17.34
C GLU A 128 24.76 -3.38 -16.08
N SER A 129 25.87 -2.90 -15.47
CA SER A 129 25.81 -1.98 -14.32
C SER A 129 25.03 -0.71 -14.66
N THR A 130 25.20 -0.19 -15.89
CA THR A 130 24.47 0.98 -16.39
C THR A 130 22.99 0.68 -16.65
N GLN A 131 22.65 -0.54 -17.09
CA GLN A 131 21.25 -0.98 -17.29
C GLN A 131 20.50 -1.23 -15.97
N ILE A 132 21.19 -1.66 -14.91
CA ILE A 132 20.57 -1.80 -13.58
C ILE A 132 20.01 -0.45 -13.10
N LEU A 133 20.73 0.63 -13.39
CA LEU A 133 20.26 1.98 -13.12
C LEU A 133 19.10 2.42 -14.00
N LYS A 134 18.80 1.77 -15.13
CA LYS A 134 17.65 2.17 -15.95
C LYS A 134 16.30 1.74 -15.35
N HIS A 135 16.30 0.91 -14.31
CA HIS A 135 15.08 0.41 -13.64
C HIS A 135 14.78 1.16 -12.33
N TYR A 136 14.69 2.48 -12.41
CA TYR A 136 14.14 3.29 -11.34
C TYR A 136 12.65 3.48 -11.52
N ILE A 137 11.94 3.67 -10.40
CA ILE A 137 10.52 4.02 -10.43
C ILE A 137 10.42 5.54 -10.59
N ASP A 138 9.71 5.98 -11.62
CA ASP A 138 9.40 7.38 -11.91
C ASP A 138 7.87 7.58 -11.84
N LEU A 139 7.41 8.19 -10.75
CA LEU A 139 5.98 8.40 -10.54
C LEU A 139 5.42 9.50 -11.45
N ARG A 140 6.26 10.38 -12.02
CA ARG A 140 5.83 11.38 -12.99
C ARG A 140 5.46 10.71 -14.32
N SER A 141 6.26 9.74 -14.76
CA SER A 141 5.96 8.92 -15.94
C SER A 141 4.68 8.10 -15.71
N GLU A 142 4.57 7.41 -14.57
CA GLU A 142 3.36 6.65 -14.22
C GLU A 142 2.09 7.54 -14.13
N HIS A 143 2.23 8.79 -13.71
CA HIS A 143 1.15 9.78 -13.72
C HIS A 143 0.74 10.16 -15.14
N SER A 144 1.71 10.49 -16.01
CA SER A 144 1.40 10.83 -17.42
C SER A 144 0.73 9.69 -18.19
N GLU A 145 1.00 8.44 -17.81
CA GLU A 145 0.39 7.23 -18.38
C GLU A 145 -0.94 6.84 -17.71
N GLY A 146 -1.44 7.63 -16.75
CA GLY A 146 -2.68 7.33 -16.00
C GLY A 146 -2.59 6.12 -15.06
N LYS A 147 -1.40 5.55 -14.85
CA LYS A 147 -1.18 4.38 -13.97
C LYS A 147 -1.27 4.74 -12.50
N LEU A 148 -0.87 5.96 -12.14
CA LEU A 148 -0.83 6.43 -10.76
C LEU A 148 -2.23 6.56 -10.16
N ASP A 149 -3.15 7.16 -10.91
CA ASP A 149 -4.55 7.35 -10.48
C ASP A 149 -5.26 6.01 -10.27
N ARG A 150 -5.00 5.03 -11.14
CA ARG A 150 -5.49 3.65 -11.00
C ARG A 150 -4.88 2.91 -9.81
N ALA A 151 -3.60 3.13 -9.51
CA ALA A 151 -2.92 2.51 -8.37
C ALA A 151 -3.31 3.13 -7.02
N THR A 152 -3.59 4.43 -6.96
CA THR A 152 -4.16 5.08 -5.76
C THR A 152 -5.55 4.56 -5.42
N SER A 153 -6.35 4.20 -6.44
CA SER A 153 -7.65 3.57 -6.25
C SER A 153 -7.54 2.12 -5.72
N SER A 154 -6.50 1.35 -6.11
CA SER A 154 -6.34 -0.06 -5.72
C SER A 154 -5.56 -0.30 -4.40
N ALA A 155 -4.55 0.52 -4.07
CA ALA A 155 -3.68 0.34 -2.90
C ALA A 155 -4.37 0.55 -1.54
N SER A 156 -5.59 1.10 -1.51
CA SER A 156 -6.37 1.28 -0.29
C SER A 156 -6.99 -0.02 0.28
N THR A 157 -6.84 -1.17 -0.39
CA THR A 157 -7.43 -2.45 0.04
C THR A 157 -6.46 -3.34 0.85
N ALA A 158 -5.17 -3.02 0.91
CA ALA A 158 -4.18 -3.84 1.62
C ALA A 158 -3.87 -3.27 3.01
N ARG A 159 -4.43 -3.90 4.06
CA ARG A 159 -4.02 -3.66 5.46
C ARG A 159 -2.78 -4.51 5.78
N PRO A 160 -1.85 -4.03 6.62
CA PRO A 160 -0.83 -4.88 7.23
C PRO A 160 -1.50 -5.89 8.18
N THR A 161 -1.29 -7.18 7.98
CA THR A 161 -1.64 -8.22 8.95
C THR A 161 -0.79 -8.05 10.21
N THR A 162 -1.41 -7.59 11.29
CA THR A 162 -0.87 -7.64 12.65
C THR A 162 -0.97 -9.06 13.16
N ALA A 163 0.12 -9.82 13.10
CA ALA A 163 0.27 -11.05 13.88
C ALA A 163 1.09 -10.73 15.13
N SER A 164 0.41 -10.42 16.23
CA SER A 164 0.98 -10.55 17.57
C SER A 164 0.68 -11.98 18.04
N ALA A 165 1.69 -12.83 18.09
CA ALA A 165 1.62 -14.09 18.81
C ALA A 165 2.56 -13.96 20.02
N VAL A 166 1.94 -13.88 21.21
CA VAL A 166 2.61 -14.02 22.50
C VAL A 166 2.94 -15.51 22.68
N ILE A 167 4.22 -15.84 22.74
CA ILE A 167 4.67 -17.18 23.15
C ILE A 167 4.68 -17.19 24.68
N LYS A 168 3.82 -18.01 25.28
CA LYS A 168 4.00 -18.48 26.67
C LYS A 168 4.11 -20.00 26.61
N ALA A 169 5.23 -20.52 27.09
CA ALA A 169 5.52 -21.94 27.16
C ALA A 169 4.82 -22.58 28.36
N THR A 170 4.15 -23.70 28.15
CA THR A 170 3.88 -24.75 29.15
C THR A 170 3.65 -26.09 28.41
N ALA A 171 4.12 -27.17 29.02
CA ALA A 171 4.29 -28.49 28.42
C ALA A 171 3.03 -29.38 28.39
N SER A 172 3.16 -30.46 27.60
CA SER A 172 2.48 -31.77 27.64
C SER A 172 1.26 -32.03 26.73
N SER A 173 1.48 -33.02 25.85
CA SER A 173 0.61 -34.12 25.38
C SER A 173 -0.85 -33.84 24.99
N ASP A 174 -1.17 -33.98 23.69
CA ASP A 174 -1.91 -35.12 23.11
C ASP A 174 -2.46 -34.76 21.72
N THR A 175 -2.67 -35.81 20.93
CA THR A 175 -3.04 -35.95 19.52
C THR A 175 -4.31 -35.22 19.06
N GLY A 176 -4.31 -34.71 17.81
CA GLY A 176 -5.52 -34.19 17.17
C GLY A 176 -5.28 -33.33 15.93
N VAL A 177 -5.31 -33.95 14.76
CA VAL A 177 -5.16 -33.35 13.43
C VAL A 177 -6.41 -32.53 13.04
N VAL A 178 -6.25 -31.24 12.72
CA VAL A 178 -7.04 -30.52 11.70
C VAL A 178 -6.35 -29.22 11.27
N SER A 179 -5.96 -29.15 10.00
CA SER A 179 -5.45 -27.95 9.31
C SER A 179 -6.59 -27.04 8.85
N PRO A 180 -6.47 -25.71 8.95
CA PRO A 180 -7.20 -24.80 8.07
C PRO A 180 -6.33 -24.45 6.86
N THR A 181 -6.69 -25.03 5.71
CA THR A 181 -6.15 -24.71 4.40
C THR A 181 -6.38 -23.24 4.06
N SER A 182 -5.30 -22.51 3.82
CA SER A 182 -5.33 -21.15 3.29
C SER A 182 -5.68 -21.23 1.79
N THR A 183 -6.97 -21.11 1.47
CA THR A 183 -7.43 -21.07 0.09
C THR A 183 -7.11 -19.71 -0.51
N ALA A 184 -6.13 -19.68 -1.41
CA ALA A 184 -5.92 -18.59 -2.34
C ALA A 184 -7.16 -18.48 -3.25
N VAL A 185 -7.99 -17.47 -3.04
CA VAL A 185 -9.13 -17.17 -3.91
C VAL A 185 -8.62 -16.38 -5.10
N LEU A 186 -8.72 -16.99 -6.28
CA LEU A 186 -8.50 -16.37 -7.57
C LEU A 186 -9.52 -15.23 -7.77
N TYR A 187 -9.07 -14.07 -8.27
CA TYR A 187 -9.93 -12.93 -8.59
C TYR A 187 -10.92 -13.30 -9.70
N SER A 188 -12.15 -13.66 -9.34
CA SER A 188 -13.29 -13.71 -10.28
C SER A 188 -13.86 -12.31 -10.45
N GLY A 189 -14.17 -11.90 -11.67
CA GLY A 189 -14.83 -10.62 -11.97
C GLY A 189 -16.27 -10.46 -11.45
N ALA A 190 -16.77 -11.38 -10.63
CA ALA A 190 -18.11 -11.32 -10.04
C ALA A 190 -18.09 -10.67 -8.64
N ALA A 191 -19.13 -9.90 -8.32
CA ALA A 191 -19.32 -9.30 -7.00
C ALA A 191 -19.41 -10.38 -5.91
N THR A 192 -18.77 -10.15 -4.76
CA THR A 192 -18.85 -11.08 -3.63
C THR A 192 -20.23 -11.02 -2.96
N PRO A 193 -20.68 -12.06 -2.24
CA PRO A 193 -21.97 -12.04 -1.54
C PRO A 193 -22.12 -10.86 -0.58
N GLN A 194 -21.03 -10.42 0.04
CA GLN A 194 -21.03 -9.28 0.96
C GLN A 194 -21.15 -7.93 0.22
N GLN A 195 -20.62 -7.82 -1.01
CA GLN A 195 -20.79 -6.65 -1.88
C GLN A 195 -22.23 -6.54 -2.38
N ILE A 196 -22.80 -7.65 -2.86
CA ILE A 196 -24.21 -7.72 -3.25
C ILE A 196 -25.13 -7.39 -2.08
N LYS A 197 -24.84 -7.92 -0.88
CA LYS A 197 -25.60 -7.58 0.33
C LYS A 197 -25.55 -6.08 0.64
N ALA A 198 -24.38 -5.45 0.56
CA ALA A 198 -24.24 -4.02 0.79
C ALA A 198 -25.01 -3.18 -0.23
N TYR A 199 -24.91 -3.54 -1.51
CA TYR A 199 -25.69 -2.89 -2.56
C TYR A 199 -27.19 -3.00 -2.31
N THR A 200 -27.70 -4.17 -1.94
CA THR A 200 -29.13 -4.36 -1.64
C THR A 200 -29.58 -3.50 -0.46
N LEU A 201 -28.82 -3.46 0.63
CA LEU A 201 -29.13 -2.63 1.81
C LEU A 201 -29.18 -1.14 1.45
N TRP A 202 -28.27 -0.67 0.61
CA TRP A 202 -28.22 0.71 0.18
C TRP A 202 -29.32 1.07 -0.84
N HIS A 203 -29.43 0.30 -1.91
CA HIS A 203 -30.25 0.64 -3.08
C HIS A 203 -31.72 0.24 -2.91
N ARG A 204 -31.97 -0.99 -2.43
CA ARG A 204 -33.33 -1.53 -2.30
C ARG A 204 -33.95 -1.14 -0.96
N ASP A 205 -33.19 -1.31 0.12
CA ASP A 205 -33.71 -1.13 1.47
C ASP A 205 -33.54 0.32 1.97
N GLY A 206 -32.85 1.19 1.20
CA GLY A 206 -32.69 2.62 1.49
C GLY A 206 -31.96 2.91 2.81
N MET A 207 -31.15 1.97 3.29
CA MET A 207 -30.58 1.99 4.62
C MET A 207 -29.51 3.09 4.77
N SER A 208 -29.48 3.74 5.94
CA SER A 208 -28.46 4.74 6.26
C SER A 208 -27.07 4.09 6.32
N LEU A 209 -26.01 4.87 6.05
CA LEU A 209 -24.64 4.35 6.06
C LEU A 209 -24.25 3.77 7.43
N ASP A 210 -24.73 4.34 8.53
CA ASP A 210 -24.46 3.86 9.89
C ASP A 210 -25.17 2.53 10.18
N ASP A 211 -26.43 2.40 9.78
CA ASP A 211 -27.18 1.16 9.94
C ASP A 211 -26.61 0.04 9.07
N MET A 212 -26.16 0.37 7.85
CA MET A 212 -25.47 -0.56 6.97
C MET A 212 -24.19 -1.11 7.60
N CYS A 213 -23.44 -0.27 8.32
CA CYS A 213 -22.20 -0.69 8.99
C CYS A 213 -22.47 -1.82 10.00
N VAL A 214 -23.59 -1.75 10.71
CA VAL A 214 -24.02 -2.77 11.67
C VAL A 214 -24.61 -3.98 10.93
N ALA A 215 -25.49 -3.77 9.94
CA ALA A 215 -26.20 -4.84 9.24
C ALA A 215 -25.28 -5.74 8.38
N LEU A 216 -24.15 -5.21 7.93
CA LEU A 216 -23.16 -5.96 7.15
C LEU A 216 -22.35 -6.96 7.98
N ASN A 217 -22.22 -6.72 9.29
CA ASN A 217 -21.60 -7.66 10.22
C ASN A 217 -22.16 -7.41 11.64
N ALA A 218 -23.01 -8.33 12.09
CA ALA A 218 -23.71 -8.23 13.37
C ALA A 218 -22.79 -8.38 14.60
N GLU A 219 -21.67 -9.10 14.47
CA GLU A 219 -20.71 -9.27 15.58
C GLU A 219 -19.78 -8.06 15.72
N LYS A 220 -19.43 -7.44 14.60
CA LYS A 220 -18.54 -6.29 14.56
C LYS A 220 -18.90 -5.35 13.42
N PRO A 221 -19.44 -4.14 13.71
CA PRO A 221 -19.78 -3.18 12.68
C PRO A 221 -18.60 -2.89 11.76
N VAL A 222 -18.86 -2.89 10.45
CA VAL A 222 -17.85 -2.52 9.46
C VAL A 222 -17.63 -1.01 9.47
N LEU A 223 -16.49 -0.55 8.97
CA LEU A 223 -16.25 0.89 8.84
C LEU A 223 -17.13 1.48 7.72
N ARG A 224 -17.51 2.75 7.86
CA ARG A 224 -18.19 3.54 6.80
C ARG A 224 -17.49 3.41 5.45
N THR A 225 -16.16 3.49 5.46
CA THR A 225 -15.31 3.31 4.27
C THR A 225 -15.49 1.94 3.59
N THR A 226 -15.70 0.91 4.40
CA THR A 226 -15.87 -0.48 3.94
C THR A 226 -17.26 -0.68 3.35
N ALA A 227 -18.30 -0.18 4.02
CA ALA A 227 -19.68 -0.23 3.51
C ALA A 227 -19.81 0.46 2.15
N ILE A 228 -19.27 1.68 2.00
CA ILE A 228 -19.25 2.41 0.72
C ILE A 228 -18.47 1.64 -0.35
N THR A 229 -17.31 1.07 0.02
CA THR A 229 -16.50 0.28 -0.93
C THR A 229 -17.21 -0.98 -1.40
N TYR A 230 -18.01 -1.63 -0.54
CA TYR A 230 -18.79 -2.80 -0.93
C TYR A 230 -19.88 -2.46 -1.94
N VAL A 231 -20.57 -1.32 -1.76
CA VAL A 231 -21.56 -0.84 -2.72
C VAL A 231 -20.90 -0.52 -4.07
N VAL A 232 -19.83 0.28 -4.08
CA VAL A 232 -19.15 0.65 -5.33
C VAL A 232 -18.59 -0.58 -6.06
N LYS A 233 -17.97 -1.52 -5.34
CA LYS A 233 -17.47 -2.76 -5.96
C LYS A 233 -18.56 -3.68 -6.52
N ALA A 234 -19.75 -3.68 -5.92
CA ALA A 234 -20.88 -4.40 -6.49
C ALA A 234 -21.26 -3.81 -7.86
N LEU A 235 -21.34 -2.48 -7.96
CA LEU A 235 -21.66 -1.76 -9.20
C LEU A 235 -20.55 -1.80 -10.25
N GLU A 236 -19.28 -1.90 -9.82
CA GLU A 236 -18.13 -2.10 -10.71
C GLU A 236 -18.10 -3.51 -11.33
N ALA A 237 -18.54 -4.51 -10.56
CA ALA A 237 -18.50 -5.91 -10.97
C ALA A 237 -19.74 -6.36 -11.73
N ASP A 238 -20.85 -5.61 -11.65
CA ASP A 238 -22.08 -5.90 -12.37
C ASP A 238 -22.67 -4.64 -12.98
N ASP A 239 -22.48 -4.53 -14.30
CA ASP A 239 -22.91 -3.44 -15.14
C ASP A 239 -24.44 -3.28 -15.18
N THR A 240 -25.16 -4.35 -14.86
CA THR A 240 -26.62 -4.45 -14.96
C THR A 240 -27.36 -3.91 -13.74
N LEU A 241 -26.65 -3.72 -12.62
CA LEU A 241 -27.25 -3.21 -11.38
C LEU A 241 -27.72 -1.75 -11.56
N PRO A 242 -29.01 -1.48 -11.29
CA PRO A 242 -29.53 -0.13 -11.37
C PRO A 242 -29.00 0.76 -10.24
N PHE A 243 -28.77 2.03 -10.54
CA PHE A 243 -28.50 3.03 -9.51
C PHE A 243 -28.75 4.44 -10.03
N ASP A 244 -29.08 5.33 -9.10
CA ASP A 244 -29.08 6.76 -9.34
C ASP A 244 -27.71 7.37 -9.01
N ILE A 245 -27.20 8.18 -9.94
CA ILE A 245 -25.85 8.74 -9.83
C ILE A 245 -25.74 9.79 -8.72
N GLU A 246 -26.79 10.58 -8.48
CA GLU A 246 -26.78 11.61 -7.45
C GLU A 246 -26.89 10.98 -6.05
N ASN A 247 -27.70 9.92 -5.92
CA ASN A 247 -27.75 9.11 -4.70
C ASN A 247 -26.40 8.43 -4.42
N LEU A 248 -25.74 7.87 -5.43
CA LEU A 248 -24.42 7.26 -5.26
C LEU A 248 -23.35 8.28 -4.86
N LYS A 249 -23.37 9.49 -5.46
CA LYS A 249 -22.50 10.60 -5.06
C LYS A 249 -22.76 11.02 -3.62
N ALA A 250 -24.02 11.28 -3.27
CA ALA A 250 -24.42 11.69 -1.94
C ALA A 250 -24.00 10.65 -0.88
N PHE A 251 -24.18 9.36 -1.19
CA PHE A 251 -23.75 8.26 -0.34
C PHE A 251 -22.23 8.20 -0.16
N ALA A 252 -21.45 8.30 -1.26
CA ALA A 252 -20.00 8.28 -1.20
C ALA A 252 -19.40 9.52 -0.51
N LEU A 253 -20.06 10.67 -0.60
CA LEU A 253 -19.64 11.93 0.04
C LEU A 253 -19.75 11.92 1.56
N GLN A 254 -20.53 11.01 2.15
CA GLN A 254 -20.62 10.84 3.62
C GLN A 254 -19.29 10.42 4.26
N ASP A 255 -18.32 9.94 3.45
CA ASP A 255 -16.95 9.71 3.88
C ASP A 255 -15.95 10.28 2.86
N GLY A 256 -15.24 11.35 3.25
CA GLY A 256 -14.32 12.06 2.35
C GLY A 256 -13.21 11.18 1.77
N ARG A 257 -12.75 10.15 2.50
CA ARG A 257 -11.73 9.21 2.01
C ARG A 257 -12.29 8.27 0.94
N SER A 258 -13.56 7.87 1.06
CA SER A 258 -14.27 7.02 0.11
C SER A 258 -14.65 7.79 -1.14
N TRP A 259 -15.07 9.05 -1.00
CA TRP A 259 -15.26 9.94 -2.14
C TRP A 259 -13.97 10.09 -2.95
N ILE A 260 -12.83 10.42 -2.32
CA ILE A 260 -11.55 10.57 -3.04
C ILE A 260 -11.17 9.29 -3.80
N ARG A 261 -11.42 8.12 -3.21
CA ARG A 261 -11.10 6.81 -3.80
C ARG A 261 -11.95 6.48 -5.03
N HIS A 262 -13.25 6.74 -4.95
CA HIS A 262 -14.24 6.25 -5.91
C HIS A 262 -14.72 7.32 -6.90
N ARG A 263 -14.45 8.62 -6.64
CA ARG A 263 -14.92 9.74 -7.47
C ARG A 263 -14.58 9.60 -8.94
N ALA A 264 -13.41 9.08 -9.29
CA ALA A 264 -12.97 8.97 -10.68
C ALA A 264 -13.88 8.00 -11.45
N TRP A 265 -14.21 6.86 -10.85
CA TRP A 265 -15.12 5.90 -11.43
C TRP A 265 -16.57 6.40 -11.41
N ILE A 266 -17.04 6.92 -10.26
CA ILE A 266 -18.40 7.44 -10.09
C ILE A 266 -18.70 8.55 -11.13
N LEU A 267 -17.79 9.50 -11.33
CA LEU A 267 -17.96 10.61 -12.28
C LEU A 267 -17.94 10.17 -13.75
N GLN A 268 -17.38 9.00 -14.07
CA GLN A 268 -17.41 8.42 -15.42
C GLN A 268 -18.71 7.66 -15.69
N GLN A 269 -19.51 7.36 -14.66
CA GLN A 269 -20.78 6.67 -14.83
C GLN A 269 -21.89 7.61 -15.26
N LYS A 270 -22.74 7.13 -16.17
CA LYS A 270 -24.05 7.72 -16.44
C LYS A 270 -25.07 7.09 -15.49
N SER A 271 -26.13 7.83 -15.13
CA SER A 271 -27.24 7.27 -14.36
C SER A 271 -27.76 6.00 -15.06
N ARG A 272 -27.81 4.89 -14.34
CA ARG A 272 -28.28 3.59 -14.85
C ARG A 272 -29.64 3.30 -14.25
N VAL A 273 -30.59 4.17 -14.56
CA VAL A 273 -31.99 3.93 -14.20
C VAL A 273 -32.56 3.00 -15.25
N ARG A 274 -32.72 1.72 -14.91
CA ARG A 274 -33.72 0.88 -15.57
C ARG A 274 -35.01 1.00 -14.77
N ILE A 275 -36.04 1.56 -15.38
CA ILE A 275 -37.42 1.48 -14.92
C ILE A 275 -38.15 0.47 -15.81
N SER A 276 -39.11 -0.23 -15.20
CA SER A 276 -40.13 -1.18 -15.71
C SER A 276 -39.65 -2.60 -16.02
N GLU A 277 -40.31 -3.67 -15.57
CA GLU A 277 -41.72 -3.85 -15.13
C GLU A 277 -41.88 -4.38 -13.70
#